data_AF-A0A0N4V168-F1
#
_entry.id   AF-A0A0N4V168-F1
#
_cell.length_a   1.000
_cell.length_b   1.000
_cell.length_c   1.000
_cell.angle_alpha   90.00
_cell.angle_beta   90.00
_cell.angle_gamma   90.00
#
_symmetry.space_group_name_H-M   'P 1'
#
loop_
_entity.id
_entity.type
_entity.pdbx_description
1 polymer ?
#
loop_
_entity_poly.entity_id
_entity_poly.type
_entity_poly.pdbx_seq_one_letter_code
_entity_poly.pdbx_strand_id
1 'polypeptide(L)'
;MSAGPKSPTLAELPKLPESLAKSVKESHDLKHVETAEKQYIPRPMDVAAEKVDPVLKEAIISHDSSCLKHTNTVEKNVLPSHDDVKREKIEDEMKAGIKQFNPESLRSVSTEEKIVLPSPEDIAREKVPGLITTFNSEKLNHVEPMVKSTLPDANGKLETVFKYEHLLEFARENLKSLAASFDHGGLKHVEPVIKTNVEGELLLCSVTSQKECITCTT
;
A
#
# COMPACT_ATOMS: atom_id res chain seq x y z
N MET A 1 22.17 -25.93 -37.03
CA MET A 1 22.49 -26.92 -35.98
C MET A 1 23.09 -26.16 -34.80
N SER A 2 22.41 -26.19 -33.66
CA SER A 2 22.79 -25.42 -32.46
C SER A 2 24.06 -26.03 -31.85
N ALA A 3 25.13 -25.25 -31.76
CA ALA A 3 26.35 -25.67 -31.08
C ALA A 3 26.08 -25.66 -29.56
N GLY A 4 26.05 -26.85 -28.95
CA GLY A 4 25.89 -27.02 -27.51
C GLY A 4 27.03 -26.39 -26.70
N PRO A 5 26.85 -26.20 -25.38
CA PRO A 5 27.82 -25.50 -24.54
C PRO A 5 29.14 -26.27 -24.52
N LYS A 6 30.22 -25.64 -25.00
CA LYS A 6 31.57 -26.19 -24.88
C LYS A 6 31.98 -26.13 -23.41
N SER A 7 32.29 -27.28 -22.82
CA SER A 7 32.88 -27.36 -21.48
C SER A 7 34.20 -26.59 -21.45
N PRO A 8 34.44 -25.74 -20.45
CA PRO A 8 35.67 -24.96 -20.38
C PRO A 8 36.88 -25.88 -20.28
N THR A 9 37.90 -25.60 -21.08
CA THR A 9 39.17 -26.33 -21.06
C THR A 9 40.02 -25.87 -19.86
N LEU A 10 40.93 -26.70 -19.35
CA LEU A 10 41.78 -26.41 -18.17
C LEU A 10 42.50 -25.04 -18.23
N ALA A 11 42.69 -24.49 -19.43
CA ALA A 11 43.31 -23.18 -19.66
C ALA A 11 42.38 -21.99 -19.36
N GLU A 12 41.06 -22.18 -19.35
CA GLU A 12 40.04 -21.13 -19.20
C GLU A 12 39.57 -20.94 -17.75
N LEU A 13 39.98 -21.82 -16.82
CA LEU A 13 39.66 -21.66 -15.40
C LEU A 13 40.52 -20.55 -14.78
N PRO A 14 39.93 -19.62 -14.00
CA PRO A 14 40.70 -18.58 -13.32
C PRO A 14 41.76 -19.22 -12.41
N LYS A 15 43.04 -18.93 -12.72
CA LYS A 15 44.18 -19.47 -12.00
C LYS A 15 44.35 -18.70 -10.69
N LEU A 16 44.56 -19.43 -9.59
CA LEU A 16 44.93 -18.81 -8.32
C LEU A 16 46.21 -17.98 -8.51
N PRO A 17 46.29 -16.76 -7.95
CA PRO A 17 47.50 -15.97 -8.04
C PRO A 17 48.66 -16.74 -7.39
N GLU A 18 49.83 -16.69 -8.03
CA GLU A 18 50.99 -17.54 -7.71
C GLU A 18 51.41 -17.47 -6.24
N SER A 19 51.24 -16.32 -5.60
CA SER A 19 51.52 -16.10 -4.17
C SER A 19 50.63 -16.95 -3.25
N LEU A 20 49.33 -17.02 -3.51
CA LEU A 20 48.38 -17.81 -2.72
C LEU A 20 48.52 -19.30 -3.04
N ALA A 21 48.78 -19.64 -4.31
CA ALA A 21 49.02 -21.01 -4.72
C ALA A 21 50.27 -21.60 -4.05
N LYS A 22 51.30 -20.78 -3.82
CA LYS A 22 52.52 -21.19 -3.11
C LYS A 22 52.26 -21.38 -1.62
N SER A 23 51.59 -20.41 -0.98
CA SER A 23 51.26 -20.48 0.46
C SER A 23 50.35 -21.68 0.78
N VAL A 24 49.32 -21.98 -0.01
CA VAL A 24 48.43 -23.13 0.25
C VAL A 24 49.15 -24.49 0.07
N LYS A 25 50.19 -24.54 -0.77
CA LYS A 25 51.00 -25.77 -0.97
C LYS A 25 52.03 -25.97 0.15
N GLU A 26 52.41 -24.91 0.85
CA GLU A 26 53.28 -25.00 2.01
C GLU A 26 52.50 -25.64 3.18
N SER A 27 53.12 -26.59 3.88
CA SER A 27 52.49 -27.29 5.00
C SER A 27 52.28 -26.33 6.16
N HIS A 28 51.03 -26.09 6.55
CA HIS A 28 50.67 -25.24 7.69
C HIS A 28 50.34 -26.11 8.90
N ASP A 29 51.03 -25.89 10.01
CA ASP A 29 50.69 -26.53 11.27
C ASP A 29 49.43 -25.90 11.86
N LEU A 30 48.28 -26.48 11.53
CA LEU A 30 47.02 -26.14 12.17
C LEU A 30 46.98 -26.77 13.56
N LYS A 31 46.45 -26.05 14.54
CA LYS A 31 46.24 -26.61 15.89
C LYS A 31 45.29 -27.80 15.76
N HIS A 32 45.75 -28.97 16.22
CA HIS A 32 44.88 -30.13 16.34
C HIS A 32 43.76 -29.82 17.33
N VAL A 33 42.51 -29.99 16.90
CA VAL A 33 41.34 -29.91 17.76
C VAL A 33 40.77 -31.31 17.87
N GLU A 34 40.89 -31.92 19.06
CA GLU A 34 40.23 -33.18 19.36
C GLU A 34 38.74 -32.92 19.58
N THR A 35 37.89 -33.41 18.68
CA THR A 35 36.44 -33.38 18.83
C THR A 35 36.00 -34.60 19.63
N ALA A 36 35.60 -34.40 20.89
CA ALA A 36 35.01 -35.46 21.70
C ALA A 36 33.50 -35.55 21.45
N GLU A 37 33.05 -36.61 20.79
CA GLU A 37 31.63 -36.97 20.70
C GLU A 37 31.15 -37.49 22.06
N LYS A 38 30.22 -36.80 22.70
CA LYS A 38 29.59 -37.29 23.94
C LYS A 38 28.53 -38.33 23.60
N GLN A 39 28.92 -39.60 23.52
CA GLN A 39 27.95 -40.69 23.56
C GLN A 39 27.40 -40.84 24.99
N TYR A 40 26.20 -40.32 25.23
CA TYR A 40 25.49 -40.54 26.49
C TYR A 40 24.87 -41.93 26.48
N ILE A 41 25.56 -42.87 27.11
CA ILE A 41 24.97 -44.18 27.42
C ILE A 41 24.01 -43.97 28.60
N PRO A 42 22.75 -44.41 28.51
CA PRO A 42 21.81 -44.32 29.63
C PRO A 42 22.43 -44.86 30.91
N ARG A 43 22.31 -44.12 32.02
CA ARG A 43 22.87 -44.58 33.29
C ARG A 43 22.05 -45.77 33.79
N PRO A 44 22.62 -46.66 34.60
CA PRO A 44 21.87 -47.75 35.22
C PRO A 44 20.61 -47.28 35.99
N MET A 45 20.63 -46.07 36.56
CA MET A 45 19.46 -45.46 37.20
C MET A 45 18.36 -45.10 36.20
N ASP A 46 18.73 -44.59 35.02
CA ASP A 46 17.79 -44.23 33.97
C ASP A 46 17.07 -45.50 33.47
N VAL A 47 17.81 -46.60 33.30
CA VAL A 47 17.27 -47.92 32.94
C VAL A 47 16.43 -48.53 34.07
N ALA A 48 16.80 -48.33 35.33
CA ALA A 48 16.05 -48.85 36.46
C ALA A 48 14.70 -48.13 36.65
N ALA A 49 14.62 -46.84 36.35
CA ALA A 49 13.38 -46.08 36.40
C ALA A 49 12.38 -46.48 35.30
N GLU A 50 12.87 -46.88 34.12
CA GLU A 50 12.02 -47.33 33.00
C GLU A 50 11.57 -48.79 33.13
N LYS A 51 12.28 -49.60 33.94
CA LYS A 51 11.84 -50.96 34.25
C LYS A 51 10.50 -50.88 34.97
N VAL A 52 9.43 -51.17 34.20
CA VAL A 52 8.06 -51.39 34.66
C VAL A 52 8.06 -51.96 36.08
N ASP A 53 7.38 -51.27 36.99
CA ASP A 53 7.35 -51.58 38.41
C ASP A 53 7.16 -53.09 38.61
N PRO A 54 7.99 -53.76 39.44
CA PRO A 54 7.87 -55.20 39.67
C PRO A 54 6.45 -55.56 40.16
N VAL A 55 5.82 -54.64 40.92
CA VAL A 55 4.43 -54.73 41.37
C VAL A 55 3.45 -54.79 40.18
N LEU A 56 3.64 -53.96 39.15
CA LEU A 56 2.77 -53.97 37.97
C LEU A 56 2.96 -55.26 37.16
N LYS A 57 4.19 -55.77 37.06
CA LYS A 57 4.47 -57.05 36.39
C LYS A 57 3.77 -58.20 37.09
N GLU A 58 3.88 -58.29 38.41
CA GLU A 58 3.22 -59.33 39.21
C GLU A 58 1.70 -59.21 39.15
N ALA A 59 1.17 -57.98 39.17
CA ALA A 59 -0.27 -57.72 39.02
C ALA A 59 -0.81 -58.16 37.65
N ILE A 60 -0.04 -57.97 36.57
CA ILE A 60 -0.41 -58.43 35.22
C ILE A 60 -0.32 -59.96 35.12
N ILE A 61 0.70 -60.58 35.71
CA ILE A 61 0.87 -62.04 35.71
C ILE A 61 -0.25 -62.73 36.52
N SER A 62 -0.66 -62.13 37.64
CA SER A 62 -1.75 -62.61 38.48
C SER A 62 -3.14 -62.17 38.00
N HIS A 63 -3.23 -61.44 36.89
CA HIS A 63 -4.50 -60.96 36.36
C HIS A 63 -5.36 -62.12 35.87
N ASP A 64 -6.40 -62.45 36.62
CA ASP A 64 -7.40 -63.42 36.23
C ASP A 64 -8.45 -62.78 35.31
N SER A 65 -8.48 -63.20 34.06
CA SER A 65 -9.46 -62.74 33.07
C SER A 65 -10.89 -63.17 33.43
N SER A 66 -11.07 -64.15 34.32
CA SER A 66 -12.37 -64.56 34.86
C SER A 66 -12.99 -63.51 35.77
N CYS A 67 -12.18 -62.63 36.38
CA CYS A 67 -12.64 -61.52 37.20
C CYS A 67 -13.09 -60.30 36.38
N LEU A 68 -12.92 -60.33 35.06
CA LEU A 68 -13.42 -59.26 34.18
C LEU A 68 -14.95 -59.32 34.10
N LYS A 69 -15.58 -58.14 34.14
CA LYS A 69 -17.03 -58.05 33.95
C LYS A 69 -17.39 -58.57 32.57
N HIS A 70 -18.24 -59.59 32.52
CA HIS A 70 -18.76 -60.09 31.25
C HIS A 70 -19.52 -58.98 30.53
N THR A 71 -19.08 -58.65 29.32
CA THR A 71 -19.77 -57.72 28.42
C THR A 71 -20.47 -58.55 27.36
N ASN A 72 -21.80 -58.46 27.31
CA ASN A 72 -22.60 -59.09 26.25
C ASN A 72 -22.38 -58.32 24.94
N THR A 73 -21.57 -58.85 24.04
CA THR A 73 -21.42 -58.32 22.69
C THR A 73 -22.54 -58.86 21.80
N VAL A 74 -23.46 -57.99 21.38
CA VAL A 74 -24.49 -58.34 20.39
C VAL A 74 -23.99 -57.90 19.02
N GLU A 75 -23.66 -58.85 18.15
CA GLU A 75 -23.39 -58.58 16.74
C GLU A 75 -24.71 -58.18 16.06
N LYS A 76 -24.84 -56.90 15.71
CA LYS A 76 -26.01 -56.37 15.01
C LYS A 76 -25.86 -56.56 13.51
N ASN A 77 -26.11 -57.77 13.03
CA ASN A 77 -26.22 -58.02 11.60
C ASN A 77 -27.64 -57.65 11.14
N VAL A 78 -27.88 -56.35 10.91
CA VAL A 78 -29.13 -55.86 10.35
C VAL A 78 -29.13 -56.09 8.85
N LEU A 79 -30.11 -56.83 8.37
CA LEU A 79 -30.34 -56.97 6.93
C LEU A 79 -30.72 -55.61 6.34
N PRO A 80 -30.34 -55.33 5.08
CA PRO A 80 -30.83 -54.15 4.37
C PRO A 80 -32.35 -54.08 4.42
N SER A 81 -32.87 -52.88 4.68
CA SER A 81 -34.30 -52.61 4.60
C SER A 81 -34.78 -52.70 3.15
N HIS A 82 -36.08 -52.91 2.95
CA HIS A 82 -36.70 -52.84 1.64
C HIS A 82 -36.46 -51.48 0.95
N ASP A 83 -36.37 -50.40 1.73
CA ASP A 83 -36.06 -49.08 1.17
C ASP A 83 -34.61 -48.97 0.72
N ASP A 84 -33.68 -49.68 1.35
CA ASP A 84 -32.27 -49.69 0.95
C ASP A 84 -32.11 -50.37 -0.42
N VAL A 85 -32.76 -51.51 -0.61
CA VAL A 85 -32.78 -52.24 -1.89
C VAL A 85 -33.44 -51.43 -3.00
N LYS A 86 -34.52 -50.69 -2.69
CA LYS A 86 -35.16 -49.80 -3.65
C LYS A 86 -34.24 -48.67 -4.11
N ARG A 87 -33.53 -48.03 -3.17
CA ARG A 87 -32.58 -46.95 -3.51
C ARG A 87 -31.46 -47.48 -4.39
N GLU A 88 -30.89 -48.63 -4.05
CA GLU A 88 -29.86 -49.28 -4.87
C GLU A 88 -30.34 -49.57 -6.30
N LYS A 89 -31.56 -50.11 -6.43
CA LYS A 89 -32.16 -50.37 -7.74
C LYS A 89 -32.33 -49.10 -8.58
N ILE A 90 -32.77 -47.99 -7.98
CA ILE A 90 -32.91 -46.70 -8.68
C ILE A 90 -31.54 -46.19 -9.14
N GLU A 91 -30.51 -46.31 -8.30
CA GLU A 91 -29.16 -45.90 -8.68
C GLU A 91 -28.62 -46.73 -9.85
N ASP A 92 -28.87 -48.04 -9.85
CA ASP A 92 -28.41 -48.93 -10.91
C ASP A 92 -29.12 -48.65 -12.23
N GLU A 93 -30.44 -48.40 -12.19
CA GLU A 93 -31.21 -47.96 -13.35
C GLU A 93 -30.68 -46.62 -13.92
N MET A 94 -30.38 -45.66 -13.05
CA MET A 94 -29.79 -44.38 -13.46
C MET A 94 -28.40 -44.55 -14.08
N LYS A 95 -27.52 -45.35 -13.45
CA LYS A 95 -26.18 -45.65 -13.97
C LYS A 95 -26.26 -46.37 -15.33
N ALA A 96 -27.19 -47.30 -15.49
CA ALA A 96 -27.41 -48.00 -16.75
C ALA A 96 -27.89 -47.03 -17.84
N GLY A 97 -28.84 -46.15 -17.53
CA GLY A 97 -29.33 -45.12 -18.46
C GLY A 97 -28.22 -44.18 -18.94
N ILE A 98 -27.33 -43.75 -18.03
CA ILE A 98 -26.18 -42.90 -18.40
C ILE A 98 -25.18 -43.66 -19.27
N LYS A 99 -24.88 -44.93 -18.95
CA LYS A 99 -23.95 -45.75 -19.76
C LYS A 99 -24.47 -46.02 -21.18
N GLN A 100 -25.77 -46.16 -21.33
CA GLN A 100 -26.43 -46.42 -22.62
C GLN A 100 -26.83 -45.14 -23.36
N PHE A 101 -26.59 -43.97 -22.76
CA PHE A 101 -26.96 -42.69 -23.35
C PHE A 101 -26.16 -42.43 -24.63
N ASN A 102 -26.86 -42.27 -25.76
CA ASN A 102 -26.25 -41.88 -27.02
C ASN A 102 -26.17 -40.34 -27.11
N PRO A 103 -24.98 -39.72 -27.11
CA PRO A 103 -24.84 -38.26 -27.23
C PRO A 103 -25.36 -37.70 -28.57
N GLU A 104 -25.45 -38.52 -29.62
CA GLU A 104 -26.03 -38.11 -30.91
C GLU A 104 -27.55 -37.90 -30.85
N SER A 105 -28.21 -38.39 -29.79
CA SER A 105 -29.62 -38.12 -29.54
C SER A 105 -29.89 -36.71 -28.99
N LEU A 106 -28.85 -35.96 -28.63
CA LEU A 106 -28.98 -34.58 -28.21
C LEU A 106 -29.39 -33.69 -29.38
N ARG A 107 -30.34 -32.78 -29.13
CA ARG A 107 -30.68 -31.74 -30.10
C ARG A 107 -29.48 -30.83 -30.31
N SER A 108 -29.04 -30.67 -31.55
CA SER A 108 -28.01 -29.70 -31.90
C SER A 108 -28.53 -28.28 -31.66
N VAL A 109 -27.77 -27.49 -30.91
CA VAL A 109 -28.05 -26.07 -30.66
C VAL A 109 -26.87 -25.27 -31.19
N SER A 110 -27.15 -24.21 -31.95
CA SER A 110 -26.12 -23.28 -32.42
C SER A 110 -25.69 -22.40 -31.25
N THR A 111 -24.44 -22.54 -30.79
CA THR A 111 -23.86 -21.68 -29.75
C THR A 111 -23.06 -20.56 -30.41
N GLU A 112 -23.49 -19.29 -30.22
CA GLU A 112 -22.73 -18.12 -30.65
C GLU A 112 -21.80 -17.66 -29.52
N GLU A 113 -20.49 -17.92 -29.65
CA GLU A 113 -19.49 -17.38 -28.74
C GLU A 113 -19.07 -15.98 -29.19
N LYS A 114 -19.53 -14.95 -28.48
CA LYS A 114 -19.19 -13.56 -28.79
C LYS A 114 -17.79 -13.21 -28.27
N ILE A 115 -16.77 -13.48 -29.07
CA ILE A 115 -15.41 -12.98 -28.82
C ILE A 115 -15.37 -11.51 -29.24
N VAL A 116 -15.60 -10.59 -28.30
CA VAL A 116 -15.33 -9.16 -28.53
C VAL A 116 -13.85 -8.90 -28.35
N LEU A 117 -13.21 -8.34 -29.38
CA LEU A 117 -11.87 -7.79 -29.23
C LEU A 117 -11.95 -6.56 -28.30
N PRO A 118 -10.96 -6.35 -27.42
CA PRO A 118 -10.91 -5.13 -26.62
C PRO A 118 -10.88 -3.91 -27.54
N SER A 119 -11.65 -2.88 -27.21
CA SER A 119 -11.68 -1.65 -28.00
C SER A 119 -10.33 -0.91 -27.87
N PRO A 120 -10.00 -0.03 -28.83
CA PRO A 120 -8.83 0.84 -28.72
C PRO A 120 -8.82 1.67 -27.42
N GLU A 121 -10.00 2.05 -26.91
CA GLU A 121 -10.15 2.76 -25.65
C GLU A 121 -9.79 1.88 -24.44
N ASP A 122 -10.20 0.60 -24.46
CA ASP A 122 -9.85 -0.36 -23.42
C ASP A 122 -8.33 -0.55 -23.34
N ILE A 123 -7.70 -0.71 -24.50
CA ILE A 123 -6.24 -0.82 -24.63
C ILE A 123 -5.55 0.46 -24.15
N ALA A 124 -6.10 1.64 -24.48
CA ALA A 124 -5.55 2.91 -24.05
C ALA A 124 -5.62 3.08 -22.52
N ARG A 125 -6.77 2.75 -21.90
CA ARG A 125 -6.93 2.79 -20.44
C ARG A 125 -5.95 1.85 -19.73
N GLU A 126 -5.73 0.65 -20.25
CA GLU A 126 -4.78 -0.32 -19.68
C GLU A 126 -3.32 0.11 -19.82
N LYS A 127 -3.00 0.94 -20.82
CA LYS A 127 -1.65 1.50 -21.00
C LYS A 127 -1.33 2.65 -20.03
N VAL A 128 -2.33 3.31 -19.43
CA VAL A 128 -2.12 4.45 -18.51
C VAL A 128 -1.27 4.08 -17.29
N PRO A 129 -1.53 2.99 -16.54
CA PRO A 129 -0.67 2.56 -15.43
C PRO A 129 0.79 2.37 -15.81
N GLY A 130 1.08 1.85 -17.01
CA GLY A 130 2.45 1.66 -17.50
C GLY A 130 3.15 2.96 -17.90
N LEU A 131 2.40 3.99 -18.30
CA LEU A 131 2.95 5.32 -18.56
C LEU A 131 3.24 6.08 -17.27
N ILE A 132 2.48 5.84 -16.21
CA ILE A 132 2.71 6.45 -14.89
C ILE A 132 4.05 6.01 -14.29
N THR A 133 4.47 4.75 -14.48
CA THR A 133 5.74 4.26 -13.94
C THR A 133 6.97 4.85 -14.63
N THR A 134 6.83 5.35 -15.85
CA THR A 134 7.91 5.97 -16.63
C THR A 134 7.86 7.50 -16.62
N PHE A 135 6.93 8.08 -15.87
CA PHE A 135 6.75 9.52 -15.77
C PHE A 135 7.91 10.18 -14.99
N ASN A 136 8.66 11.07 -15.66
CA ASN A 136 9.73 11.84 -15.05
C ASN A 136 9.22 13.26 -14.70
N SER A 137 9.03 13.52 -13.41
CA SER A 137 8.55 14.79 -12.86
C SER A 137 9.53 15.96 -12.99
N GLU A 138 10.82 15.69 -13.21
CA GLU A 138 11.86 16.71 -13.33
C GLU A 138 11.86 17.40 -14.70
N LYS A 139 11.20 16.79 -15.69
CA LYS A 139 10.99 17.37 -17.03
C LYS A 139 9.77 18.30 -17.10
N LEU A 140 9.03 18.47 -16.00
CA LEU A 140 7.91 19.40 -15.96
C LEU A 140 8.43 20.83 -15.88
N ASN A 141 7.94 21.69 -16.77
CA ASN A 141 8.16 23.13 -16.65
C ASN A 141 7.51 23.65 -15.37
N HIS A 142 8.25 24.45 -14.61
CA HIS A 142 7.68 25.16 -13.48
C HIS A 142 6.59 26.12 -13.98
N VAL A 143 5.39 26.00 -13.40
CA VAL A 143 4.28 26.93 -13.63
C VAL A 143 3.87 27.48 -12.28
N GLU A 144 3.98 28.79 -12.11
CA GLU A 144 3.40 29.48 -10.96
C GLU A 144 1.87 29.59 -11.15
N PRO A 145 1.05 29.00 -10.26
CA PRO A 145 -0.40 29.07 -10.39
C PRO A 145 -0.89 30.48 -10.06
N MET A 146 -1.34 31.22 -11.08
CA MET A 146 -2.02 32.50 -10.89
C MET A 146 -3.49 32.24 -10.50
N VAL A 147 -3.82 32.41 -9.22
CA VAL A 147 -5.19 32.28 -8.72
C VAL A 147 -6.01 33.48 -9.18
N LYS A 148 -6.78 33.32 -10.26
CA LYS A 148 -7.83 34.28 -10.63
C LYS A 148 -9.03 34.09 -9.69
N SER A 149 -9.02 34.78 -8.57
CA SER A 149 -10.22 34.96 -7.74
C SER A 149 -11.07 36.09 -8.31
N THR A 150 -12.05 35.74 -9.14
CA THR A 150 -13.16 36.66 -9.44
C THR A 150 -14.16 36.56 -8.31
N LEU A 151 -14.24 37.59 -7.47
CA LEU A 151 -15.37 37.74 -6.55
C LEU A 151 -16.57 38.27 -7.36
N PRO A 152 -17.71 37.56 -7.37
CA PRO A 152 -18.91 38.05 -8.04
C PRO A 152 -19.48 39.25 -7.26
N ASP A 153 -19.62 40.39 -7.92
CA ASP A 153 -20.39 41.52 -7.40
C ASP A 153 -21.90 41.27 -7.60
N ALA A 154 -22.74 41.87 -6.77
CA ALA A 154 -24.18 41.61 -6.63
C ALA A 154 -25.02 41.86 -7.90
N ASN A 155 -24.41 42.41 -8.96
CA ASN A 155 -25.08 42.77 -10.22
C ASN A 155 -24.55 42.04 -11.46
N GLY A 156 -23.74 40.98 -11.30
CA GLY A 156 -23.48 40.00 -12.36
C GLY A 156 -22.74 40.49 -13.62
N LYS A 157 -22.13 41.68 -13.61
CA LYS A 157 -21.36 42.20 -14.75
C LYS A 157 -19.86 42.02 -14.51
N LEU A 158 -19.25 41.11 -15.27
CA LEU A 158 -17.80 40.90 -15.30
C LEU A 158 -17.14 42.03 -16.11
N GLU A 159 -16.81 43.15 -15.46
CA GLU A 159 -15.97 44.17 -16.10
C GLU A 159 -14.49 43.77 -16.02
N THR A 160 -13.82 43.81 -17.16
CA THR A 160 -12.42 43.43 -17.34
C THR A 160 -11.50 44.44 -16.67
N VAL A 161 -11.05 44.10 -15.45
CA VAL A 161 -10.06 44.88 -14.66
C VAL A 161 -8.68 45.01 -15.37
N PHE A 162 -8.42 44.20 -16.40
CA PHE A 162 -7.11 44.05 -17.05
C PHE A 162 -6.59 45.23 -17.89
N LYS A 163 -7.35 46.32 -18.11
CA LYS A 163 -6.86 47.44 -18.95
C LYS A 163 -6.20 48.60 -18.20
N TYR A 164 -6.42 48.74 -16.89
CA TYR A 164 -5.97 49.94 -16.17
C TYR A 164 -4.96 49.68 -15.05
N GLU A 165 -4.64 48.43 -14.71
CA GLU A 165 -3.73 48.11 -13.61
C GLU A 165 -2.29 48.55 -13.90
N HIS A 166 -1.76 48.26 -15.09
CA HIS A 166 -0.39 48.65 -15.48
C HIS A 166 -0.19 50.17 -15.59
N LEU A 167 -1.24 50.91 -15.99
CA LEU A 167 -1.23 52.38 -16.02
C LEU A 167 -1.32 52.98 -14.62
N LEU A 168 -2.09 52.35 -13.72
CA LEU A 168 -2.21 52.75 -12.31
C LEU A 168 -0.92 52.47 -11.54
N GLU A 169 -0.26 51.33 -11.74
CA GLU A 169 1.06 51.04 -11.16
C GLU A 169 2.11 52.05 -11.62
N PHE A 170 2.16 52.36 -12.93
CA PHE A 170 3.11 53.33 -13.47
C PHE A 170 2.89 54.74 -12.90
N ALA A 171 1.63 55.18 -12.77
CA ALA A 171 1.32 56.46 -12.14
C ALA A 171 1.71 56.49 -10.66
N ARG A 172 1.53 55.37 -9.93
CA ARG A 172 1.84 55.25 -8.51
C ARG A 172 3.36 55.29 -8.25
N GLU A 173 4.16 54.64 -9.09
CA GLU A 173 5.63 54.66 -8.98
C GLU A 173 6.23 56.03 -9.34
N ASN A 174 5.70 56.70 -10.36
CA ASN A 174 6.12 58.08 -10.66
C ASN A 174 5.75 59.08 -9.56
N LEU A 175 4.61 58.91 -8.90
CA LEU A 175 4.21 59.80 -7.80
C LEU A 175 5.03 59.53 -6.53
N LYS A 176 5.40 58.28 -6.28
CA LYS A 176 6.34 57.92 -5.20
C LYS A 176 7.73 58.52 -5.43
N SER A 177 8.27 58.43 -6.65
CA SER A 177 9.58 59.00 -6.94
C SER A 177 9.57 60.53 -6.83
N LEU A 178 8.49 61.18 -7.27
CA LEU A 178 8.31 62.62 -7.11
C LEU A 178 8.19 63.03 -5.63
N ALA A 179 7.41 62.31 -4.83
CA ALA A 179 7.28 62.55 -3.39
C ALA A 179 8.62 62.34 -2.66
N ALA A 180 9.42 61.35 -3.05
CA ALA A 180 10.75 61.11 -2.47
C ALA A 180 11.75 62.25 -2.77
N SER A 181 11.55 62.98 -3.86
CA SER A 181 12.37 64.13 -4.26
C SER A 181 11.88 65.48 -3.70
N PHE A 182 10.82 65.49 -2.89
CA PHE A 182 10.25 66.73 -2.38
C PHE A 182 11.13 67.35 -1.28
N ASP A 183 11.61 68.57 -1.52
CA ASP A 183 12.44 69.31 -0.56
C ASP A 183 11.57 69.85 0.59
N HIS A 184 11.69 69.21 1.75
CA HIS A 184 10.99 69.62 2.98
C HIS A 184 11.58 70.89 3.62
N GLY A 185 12.75 71.37 3.15
CA GLY A 185 13.44 72.53 3.74
C GLY A 185 12.70 73.86 3.60
N GLY A 186 11.77 73.97 2.64
CA GLY A 186 10.94 75.16 2.42
C GLY A 186 9.61 75.19 3.18
N LEU A 187 9.24 74.11 3.88
CA LEU A 187 7.97 74.03 4.61
C LEU A 187 8.11 74.74 5.96
N LYS A 188 7.33 75.81 6.17
CA LYS A 188 7.22 76.46 7.48
C LYS A 188 6.56 75.48 8.45
N HIS A 189 7.29 75.05 9.48
CA HIS A 189 6.75 74.21 10.54
C HIS A 189 5.65 74.99 11.29
N VAL A 190 4.39 74.58 11.13
CA VAL A 190 3.28 75.07 11.93
C VAL A 190 3.10 74.08 13.07
N GLU A 191 3.55 74.44 14.27
CA GLU A 191 3.27 73.62 15.46
C GLU A 191 1.76 73.62 15.72
N PRO A 192 1.13 72.44 15.82
CA PRO A 192 -0.29 72.35 16.10
C PRO A 192 -0.56 72.90 17.51
N VAL A 193 -1.32 73.99 17.59
CA VAL A 193 -1.79 74.55 18.87
C VAL A 193 -2.88 73.62 19.42
N ILE A 194 -2.48 72.69 20.28
CA ILE A 194 -3.41 71.84 21.03
C ILE A 194 -4.09 72.72 22.07
N LYS A 195 -5.31 73.18 21.79
CA LYS A 195 -6.14 73.89 22.76
C LYS A 195 -6.76 72.86 23.72
N THR A 196 -6.12 72.62 24.86
CA THR A 196 -6.70 71.83 25.95
C THR A 196 -7.69 72.70 26.72
N ASN A 197 -8.99 72.58 26.41
CA ASN A 197 -10.02 73.07 27.31
C ASN A 197 -10.34 71.99 28.35
N VAL A 198 -10.16 72.40 29.60
CA VAL A 198 -10.14 71.61 30.82
C VAL A 198 -11.57 71.42 31.31
N GLU A 199 -12.16 70.26 30.99
CA GLU A 199 -13.24 69.58 31.72
C GLU A 199 -13.48 68.26 30.96
N GLY A 200 -13.41 67.14 31.69
CA GLY A 200 -13.26 65.81 31.13
C GLY A 200 -14.53 65.28 30.46
N GLU A 201 -14.72 65.64 29.19
CA GLU A 201 -15.46 64.83 28.20
C GLU A 201 -15.22 65.44 26.81
N LEU A 202 -14.36 64.84 25.99
CA LEU A 202 -14.22 65.18 24.56
C LEU A 202 -14.01 63.87 23.79
N LEU A 203 -15.05 63.31 23.16
CA LEU A 203 -15.51 63.65 21.79
C LEU A 203 -14.32 63.84 20.83
N LEU A 204 -13.93 62.75 20.18
CA LEU A 204 -13.07 62.83 19.00
C LEU A 204 -13.86 63.48 17.85
N CYS A 205 -13.64 64.78 17.68
CA CYS A 205 -14.08 65.54 16.52
C CYS A 205 -13.44 64.99 15.24
N SER A 206 -14.31 64.64 14.29
CA SER A 206 -13.99 64.35 12.90
C SER A 206 -13.55 65.63 12.20
N VAL A 207 -12.37 65.65 11.60
CA VAL A 207 -11.93 66.76 10.75
C VAL A 207 -12.48 66.53 9.35
N THR A 208 -13.67 67.06 9.07
CA THR A 208 -14.20 67.23 7.72
C THR A 208 -13.51 68.40 7.04
N SER A 209 -12.97 68.14 5.84
CA SER A 209 -12.38 69.14 4.94
C SER A 209 -13.44 70.17 4.51
N GLN A 210 -13.05 71.44 4.58
CA GLN A 210 -13.86 72.64 4.36
C GLN A 210 -14.52 72.69 2.98
N LYS A 211 -15.86 72.79 2.96
CA LYS A 211 -16.63 73.54 1.95
C LYS A 211 -17.72 74.33 2.66
N GLU A 212 -17.68 75.65 2.46
CA GLU A 212 -18.76 76.64 2.59
C GLU A 212 -19.87 76.39 3.62
N CYS A 213 -19.80 77.15 4.72
CA CYS A 213 -20.96 77.46 5.56
C CYS A 213 -21.98 78.26 4.75
N ILE A 214 -23.11 77.63 4.41
CA ILE A 214 -24.33 78.34 4.01
C ILE A 214 -25.31 78.28 5.18
N THR A 215 -25.77 79.47 5.56
CA THR A 215 -26.67 79.85 6.63
C THR A 215 -27.96 79.02 6.73
N CYS A 216 -28.33 78.60 7.94
CA CYS A 216 -29.73 78.33 8.31
C CYS A 216 -30.23 79.43 9.25
N THR A 217 -31.10 80.28 8.72
CA THR A 217 -31.92 81.25 9.46
C THR A 217 -33.23 80.61 9.91
N THR A 218 -33.58 80.89 11.17
CA THR A 218 -34.83 80.69 11.93
C THR A 218 -35.49 79.32 11.92
#